data_AF-A0A914ICU4-F1
#
_entry.id   AF-A0A914ICU4-F1
#
_cell.length_a   1.000
_cell.length_b   1.000
_cell.length_c   1.000
_cell.angle_alpha   90.00
_cell.angle_beta   90.00
_cell.angle_gamma   90.00
#
_symmetry.space_group_name_H-M   'P 1'
#
loop_
_entity.id
_entity.type
_entity.pdbx_description
1 polymer ?
#
loop_
_entity_poly.entity_id
_entity_poly.type
_entity_poly.pdbx_seq_one_letter_code
_entity_poly.pdbx_strand_id
1 'polypeptide(L)'
;MNISVINIIASNPSDILYGSNSTVDTPQWLLNLSLELSILELIVHPVSILIAIFNFILVINSALLHTNLKWILLSQSVAVYTSELSRFIVMVVIVPTGNIFARPPFASALGSVYVYANTFRIFISYVLLAERTLATVMFRNYEQYDKVYLNIGWIIVVSCLSYVVQITQDSSAHDFNNLTLPSIIVIFALQCAAILLLLQNYIQNKTRYNGSKIFTLMQRFQLSENIRTLKQLGPTFVLYTLTVVLIYGIKFLFIFGWVVNDAPTKIAFMFQTLLLAGVNIGIELTVITHHPMLKRKAIKWILHLVKLLRTNRVADEQNLPSEKPKNLFGGELILKNQKQDEYFKMLTNTWH
;
A
#
# COMPACT_ATOMS: atom_id res chain seq x y z
N MET A 1 -27.65 -5.31 22.91
CA MET A 1 -26.19 -5.47 22.91
C MET A 1 -25.60 -4.14 23.40
N ASN A 2 -25.69 -3.92 24.71
CA ASN A 2 -25.59 -2.62 25.36
C ASN A 2 -24.48 -2.65 26.41
N ILE A 3 -23.57 -1.67 26.34
CA ILE A 3 -22.94 -0.97 27.49
C ILE A 3 -22.15 -1.82 28.51
N SER A 4 -21.80 -3.08 28.23
CA SER A 4 -20.89 -3.84 29.11
C SER A 4 -19.40 -3.51 28.90
N VAL A 5 -19.01 -2.92 27.77
CA VAL A 5 -17.61 -2.53 27.50
C VAL A 5 -17.18 -1.32 28.36
N ILE A 6 -18.12 -0.44 28.73
CA ILE A 6 -17.80 0.74 29.55
C ILE A 6 -17.63 0.34 31.03
N ASN A 7 -18.34 -0.68 31.53
CA ASN A 7 -18.17 -1.14 32.92
C ASN A 7 -16.85 -1.90 33.15
N ILE A 8 -16.18 -2.41 32.10
CA ILE A 8 -14.81 -2.95 32.20
C ILE A 8 -13.78 -1.82 32.40
N ILE A 9 -14.11 -0.59 32.00
CA ILE A 9 -13.26 0.60 32.23
C ILE A 9 -13.45 1.13 33.67
N ALA A 10 -14.56 0.79 34.33
CA ALA A 10 -14.90 1.27 35.68
C ALA A 10 -14.32 0.41 36.83
N SER A 11 -13.89 -0.83 36.55
CA SER A 11 -13.02 -1.58 37.46
C SER A 11 -11.60 -1.08 37.31
N ASN A 12 -10.91 -0.77 38.41
CA ASN A 12 -9.54 -0.28 38.45
C ASN A 12 -8.68 -1.02 37.40
N PRO A 13 -8.23 -0.36 36.31
CA PRO A 13 -7.52 -1.04 35.23
C PRO A 13 -6.26 -1.77 35.72
N SER A 14 -5.72 -1.37 36.88
CA SER A 14 -4.65 -2.06 37.59
C SER A 14 -4.95 -3.52 37.94
N ASP A 15 -6.20 -3.91 38.16
CA ASP A 15 -6.48 -5.23 38.73
C ASP A 15 -6.75 -6.30 37.66
N ILE A 16 -7.06 -5.88 36.42
CA ILE A 16 -7.29 -6.76 35.26
C ILE A 16 -6.03 -6.92 34.41
N LEU A 17 -5.15 -5.91 34.40
CA LEU A 17 -3.90 -5.92 33.63
C LEU A 17 -2.83 -6.85 34.21
N TYR A 18 -2.85 -7.08 35.52
CA TYR A 18 -1.83 -7.86 36.22
C TYR A 18 -2.36 -9.27 36.52
N GLY A 19 -2.08 -10.20 35.61
CA GLY A 19 -2.02 -11.61 36.02
C GLY A 19 -1.07 -11.70 37.22
N SER A 20 -1.51 -12.33 38.31
CA SER A 20 -1.00 -12.24 39.69
C SER A 20 0.49 -12.52 39.93
N ASN A 21 1.31 -12.76 38.89
CA ASN A 21 2.66 -13.31 39.00
C ASN A 21 3.76 -12.44 38.35
N SER A 22 3.48 -11.27 37.77
CA SER A 22 4.54 -10.40 37.21
C SER A 22 4.84 -9.20 38.12
N THR A 23 5.86 -9.36 38.95
CA THR A 23 6.40 -8.42 39.96
C THR A 23 7.21 -7.25 39.39
N VAL A 24 6.94 -6.82 38.16
CA VAL A 24 7.60 -5.63 37.59
C VAL A 24 6.58 -4.51 37.55
N ASP A 25 6.76 -3.53 38.45
CA ASP A 25 6.03 -2.26 38.49
C ASP A 25 6.19 -1.56 37.15
N THR A 26 5.31 -1.84 36.20
CA THR A 26 5.33 -1.15 34.90
C THR A 26 4.74 0.23 35.13
N PRO A 27 5.49 1.32 34.90
CA PRO A 27 4.98 2.66 35.14
C PRO A 27 3.60 2.89 34.49
N GLN A 28 2.65 3.45 35.25
CA GLN A 28 1.28 3.68 34.79
C GLN A 28 1.21 4.46 33.46
N TRP A 29 2.12 5.40 33.25
CA TRP A 29 2.18 6.18 32.01
C TRP A 29 2.53 5.32 30.78
N LEU A 30 3.33 4.26 30.92
CA LEU A 30 3.63 3.32 29.83
C LEU A 30 2.40 2.50 29.46
N LEU A 31 1.59 2.12 30.46
CA LEU A 31 0.32 1.43 30.23
C LEU A 31 -0.65 2.32 29.45
N ASN A 32 -0.83 3.56 29.88
CA ASN A 32 -1.68 4.53 29.18
C ASN A 32 -1.22 4.75 27.73
N LEU A 33 0.10 4.94 27.53
CA LEU A 33 0.67 5.09 26.19
C LEU A 33 0.44 3.85 25.32
N SER A 34 0.60 2.64 25.88
CA SER A 34 0.35 1.41 25.13
C SER A 34 -1.11 1.30 24.69
N LEU A 35 -2.06 1.67 25.55
CA LEU A 35 -3.47 1.67 25.22
C LEU A 35 -3.80 2.68 24.11
N GLU A 36 -3.27 3.90 24.19
CA GLU A 36 -3.44 4.92 23.16
C GLU A 36 -2.90 4.46 21.80
N LEU A 37 -1.70 3.86 21.78
CA LEU A 37 -1.10 3.30 20.56
C LEU A 37 -1.93 2.15 20.00
N SER A 38 -2.45 1.26 20.85
CA SER A 38 -3.34 0.17 20.44
C SER A 38 -4.63 0.69 19.79
N ILE A 39 -5.24 1.74 20.34
CA ILE A 39 -6.44 2.36 19.76
C ILE A 39 -6.11 2.97 18.40
N LEU A 40 -4.97 3.65 18.27
CA LEU A 40 -4.52 4.20 16.99
C LEU A 40 -4.28 3.10 15.94
N GLU A 41 -3.63 1.99 16.32
CA GLU A 41 -3.46 0.83 15.42
C GLU A 41 -4.81 0.28 14.95
N LEU A 42 -5.80 0.19 15.84
CA LEU A 42 -7.14 -0.30 15.51
C LEU A 42 -7.86 0.57 14.46
N ILE A 43 -7.46 1.84 14.33
CA ILE A 43 -7.99 2.78 13.33
C ILE A 43 -7.14 2.75 12.04
N VAL A 44 -5.82 2.78 12.16
CA VAL A 44 -4.91 2.93 11.00
C VAL A 44 -4.90 1.66 10.14
N HIS A 45 -4.88 0.46 10.74
CA HIS A 45 -4.83 -0.78 9.95
C HIS A 45 -6.05 -0.97 9.04
N PRO A 46 -7.31 -0.76 9.48
CA PRO A 46 -8.47 -0.77 8.57
C PRO A 46 -8.38 0.23 7.42
N VAL A 47 -7.90 1.44 7.69
CA VAL A 47 -7.70 2.46 6.63
C VAL A 47 -6.68 1.96 5.60
N SER A 48 -5.57 1.39 6.06
CA SER A 48 -4.54 0.77 5.21
C SER A 48 -5.11 -0.36 4.35
N ILE A 49 -5.90 -1.26 4.95
CA ILE A 49 -6.60 -2.35 4.25
C ILE A 49 -7.52 -1.82 3.15
N LEU A 50 -8.35 -0.81 3.45
CA LEU A 50 -9.29 -0.23 2.48
C LEU A 50 -8.55 0.42 1.30
N ILE A 51 -7.45 1.11 1.56
CA ILE A 51 -6.61 1.72 0.51
C ILE A 51 -5.94 0.64 -0.35
N ALA A 52 -5.43 -0.44 0.26
CA ALA A 52 -4.84 -1.56 -0.47
C ALA A 52 -5.87 -2.27 -1.38
N ILE A 53 -7.09 -2.52 -0.88
CA ILE A 53 -8.20 -3.07 -1.68
C ILE A 53 -8.55 -2.13 -2.83
N PHE A 54 -8.67 -0.83 -2.55
CA PHE A 54 -8.97 0.16 -3.57
C PHE A 54 -7.89 0.20 -4.66
N ASN A 55 -6.61 0.20 -4.27
CA ASN A 55 -5.51 0.13 -5.23
C ASN A 55 -5.56 -1.16 -6.06
N PHE A 56 -5.78 -2.31 -5.43
CA PHE A 56 -5.91 -3.59 -6.11
C PHE A 56 -7.01 -3.55 -7.19
N ILE A 57 -8.19 -3.02 -6.85
CA ILE A 57 -9.32 -2.86 -7.78
C ILE A 57 -8.96 -1.89 -8.92
N LEU A 58 -8.23 -0.81 -8.66
CA LEU A 58 -7.82 0.13 -9.71
C LEU A 58 -6.80 -0.51 -10.66
N VAL A 59 -5.83 -1.24 -10.13
CA VAL A 59 -4.77 -1.90 -10.91
C VAL A 59 -5.34 -3.05 -11.74
N ILE A 60 -6.18 -3.91 -11.17
CA ILE A 60 -6.77 -5.04 -11.92
C ILE A 60 -7.63 -4.56 -13.10
N ASN A 61 -8.36 -3.46 -12.92
CA ASN A 61 -9.19 -2.85 -13.96
C ASN A 61 -8.41 -1.96 -14.94
N SER A 62 -7.09 -1.83 -14.77
CA SER A 62 -6.24 -1.10 -15.72
C SER A 62 -5.82 -2.01 -16.88
N ALA A 63 -6.09 -1.53 -18.11
CA ALA A 63 -5.72 -2.21 -19.35
C ALA A 63 -4.41 -1.64 -19.96
N LEU A 64 -3.91 -0.52 -19.44
CA LEU A 64 -2.77 0.22 -20.00
C LEU A 64 -1.44 -0.10 -19.30
N LEU A 65 -1.46 -0.85 -18.20
CA LEU A 65 -0.23 -1.25 -17.51
C LEU A 65 0.35 -2.48 -18.20
N HIS A 66 1.66 -2.46 -18.42
CA HIS A 66 2.41 -3.63 -18.85
C HIS A 66 2.13 -4.81 -17.91
N THR A 67 1.96 -6.00 -18.47
CA THR A 67 1.54 -7.21 -17.73
C THR A 67 2.43 -7.45 -16.51
N ASN A 68 3.75 -7.41 -16.67
CA ASN A 68 4.71 -7.59 -15.56
C ASN A 68 4.54 -6.54 -14.45
N LEU A 69 4.43 -5.25 -14.80
CA LEU A 69 4.25 -4.18 -13.84
C LEU A 69 2.91 -4.32 -13.09
N LYS A 70 1.86 -4.74 -13.81
CA LYS A 70 0.54 -5.02 -13.21
C LYS A 70 0.64 -6.13 -12.16
N TRP A 71 1.30 -7.25 -12.47
CA TRP A 71 1.50 -8.34 -11.50
C TRP A 71 2.30 -7.89 -10.28
N ILE A 72 3.38 -7.13 -10.46
CA ILE A 72 4.18 -6.57 -9.36
C ILE A 72 3.32 -5.70 -8.43
N LEU A 73 2.51 -4.79 -8.98
CA LEU A 73 1.64 -3.91 -8.19
C LEU A 73 0.47 -4.65 -7.51
N LEU A 74 -0.08 -5.68 -8.16
CA LEU A 74 -1.10 -6.53 -7.55
C LEU A 74 -0.53 -7.33 -6.37
N SER A 75 0.64 -7.96 -6.56
CA SER A 75 1.33 -8.68 -5.49
C SER A 75 1.70 -7.75 -4.32
N GLN A 76 2.08 -6.50 -4.61
CA GLN A 76 2.33 -5.50 -3.59
C GLN A 76 1.07 -5.21 -2.76
N SER A 77 -0.06 -4.98 -3.42
CA SER A 77 -1.33 -4.69 -2.75
C SER A 77 -1.80 -5.87 -1.89
N VAL A 78 -1.61 -7.11 -2.36
CA VAL A 78 -1.92 -8.34 -1.59
C VAL A 78 -1.01 -8.49 -0.37
N ALA A 79 0.27 -8.13 -0.48
CA ALA A 79 1.21 -8.17 0.62
C ALA A 79 0.86 -7.13 1.71
N VAL A 80 0.49 -5.91 1.30
CA VAL A 80 -0.02 -4.88 2.23
C VAL A 80 -1.30 -5.37 2.89
N TYR A 81 -2.30 -5.81 2.13
CA TYR A 81 -3.55 -6.35 2.68
C TYR A 81 -3.30 -7.46 3.72
N THR A 82 -2.46 -8.46 3.38
CA THR A 82 -2.16 -9.59 4.26
C THR A 82 -1.46 -9.16 5.55
N SER A 83 -0.46 -8.28 5.45
CA SER A 83 0.25 -7.77 6.63
C SER A 83 -0.69 -6.95 7.54
N GLU A 84 -1.41 -5.98 6.99
CA GLU A 84 -2.32 -5.13 7.75
C GLU A 84 -3.47 -5.93 8.39
N LEU A 85 -4.04 -6.89 7.66
CA LEU A 85 -5.09 -7.77 8.18
C LEU A 85 -4.60 -8.62 9.34
N SER A 86 -3.41 -9.23 9.21
CA SER A 86 -2.84 -10.06 10.28
C SER A 86 -2.64 -9.27 11.57
N ARG A 87 -2.15 -8.02 11.48
CA ARG A 87 -1.96 -7.14 12.63
C ARG A 87 -3.29 -6.65 13.21
N PHE A 88 -4.24 -6.28 12.35
CA PHE A 88 -5.58 -5.88 12.77
C PHE A 88 -6.27 -6.97 13.59
N ILE A 89 -6.22 -8.23 13.13
CA ILE A 89 -6.81 -9.38 13.87
C ILE A 89 -6.15 -9.51 15.25
N VAL A 90 -4.83 -9.40 15.34
CA VAL A 90 -4.12 -9.44 16.62
C VAL A 90 -4.61 -8.33 17.57
N MET A 91 -4.73 -7.10 17.08
CA MET A 91 -5.18 -5.97 17.90
C MET A 91 -6.64 -6.11 18.35
N VAL A 92 -7.54 -6.55 17.46
CA VAL A 92 -8.96 -6.78 17.79
C VAL A 92 -9.13 -7.81 18.90
N VAL A 93 -8.29 -8.84 18.95
CA VAL A 93 -8.37 -9.88 19.98
C VAL A 93 -7.66 -9.46 21.27
N ILE A 94 -6.48 -8.84 21.17
CA ILE A 94 -5.66 -8.51 22.35
C ILE A 94 -6.24 -7.33 23.14
N VAL A 95 -6.65 -6.24 22.47
CA VAL A 95 -7.08 -5.01 23.15
C VAL A 95 -8.23 -5.24 24.15
N PRO A 96 -9.30 -6.01 23.84
CA PRO A 96 -10.37 -6.27 24.78
C PRO A 96 -9.97 -7.12 25.99
N THR A 97 -8.88 -7.90 25.90
CA THR A 97 -8.41 -8.73 27.03
C THR A 97 -7.75 -7.92 28.14
N GLY A 98 -7.50 -6.63 27.92
CA GLY A 98 -6.76 -5.77 28.83
C GLY A 98 -5.25 -6.04 28.82
N ASN A 99 -4.81 -7.28 28.62
CA ASN A 99 -3.40 -7.64 28.59
C ASN A 99 -2.78 -7.41 27.20
N ILE A 100 -2.50 -6.15 26.86
CA ILE A 100 -1.85 -5.71 25.61
C ILE A 100 -0.51 -6.42 25.39
N PHE A 101 0.12 -6.86 26.47
CA PHE A 101 1.43 -7.49 26.48
C PHE A 101 1.39 -9.02 26.42
N ALA A 102 0.20 -9.64 26.41
CA ALA A 102 0.03 -11.06 26.28
C ALA A 102 0.51 -11.54 24.90
N ARG A 103 1.18 -12.70 24.88
CA ARG A 103 1.60 -13.38 23.65
C ARG A 103 0.89 -14.73 23.51
N PRO A 104 -0.41 -14.73 23.21
CA PRO A 104 -1.09 -15.98 22.93
C PRO A 104 -0.50 -16.63 21.66
N PRO A 105 -0.51 -17.97 21.52
CA PRO A 105 0.11 -18.66 20.39
C PRO A 105 -0.37 -18.16 19.01
N PHE A 106 -1.65 -17.79 18.88
CA PHE A 106 -2.18 -17.24 17.63
C PHE A 106 -1.55 -15.89 17.25
N ALA A 107 -1.18 -15.05 18.23
CA ALA A 107 -0.57 -13.75 17.96
C ALA A 107 0.86 -13.91 17.43
N SER A 108 1.58 -14.94 17.89
CA SER A 108 2.88 -15.31 17.31
C SER A 108 2.72 -15.78 15.86
N ALA A 109 1.74 -16.67 15.59
CA ALA A 109 1.48 -17.15 14.23
C ALA A 109 1.11 -16.00 13.27
N LEU A 110 0.21 -15.09 13.66
CA LEU A 110 -0.13 -13.91 12.86
C LEU A 110 1.01 -12.90 12.75
N GLY A 111 1.84 -12.76 13.79
CA GLY A 111 3.08 -11.98 13.74
C GLY A 111 4.07 -12.53 12.70
N SER A 112 4.16 -13.85 12.57
CA SER A 112 4.97 -14.51 11.55
C SER A 112 4.45 -14.22 10.13
N VAL A 113 3.13 -14.27 9.93
CA VAL A 113 2.47 -13.86 8.66
C VAL A 113 2.74 -12.38 8.34
N TYR A 114 2.65 -11.51 9.35
CA TYR A 114 2.96 -10.09 9.21
C TYR A 114 4.40 -9.84 8.74
N VAL A 115 5.37 -10.53 9.36
CA VAL A 115 6.80 -10.44 9.00
C VAL A 115 7.05 -10.95 7.58
N TYR A 116 6.45 -12.10 7.24
CA TYR A 116 6.53 -12.67 5.89
C TYR A 116 6.02 -11.69 4.83
N ALA A 117 4.80 -11.18 5.01
CA ALA A 117 4.16 -10.30 4.03
C ALA A 117 4.92 -8.97 3.85
N ASN A 118 5.44 -8.38 4.93
CA ASN A 118 6.27 -7.18 4.83
C ASN A 118 7.61 -7.44 4.12
N THR A 119 8.25 -8.58 4.40
CA THR A 119 9.51 -8.96 3.75
C THR A 119 9.30 -9.25 2.26
N PHE A 120 8.22 -9.97 1.92
CA PHE A 120 7.78 -10.21 0.55
C PHE A 120 7.64 -8.91 -0.21
N ARG A 121 6.99 -7.92 0.40
CA ARG A 121 6.83 -6.59 -0.18
C ARG A 121 8.15 -5.84 -0.37
N ILE A 122 9.10 -5.92 0.55
CA ILE A 122 10.44 -5.33 0.36
C ILE A 122 11.10 -5.94 -0.89
N PHE A 123 11.06 -7.26 -1.03
CA PHE A 123 11.63 -7.94 -2.19
C PHE A 123 10.90 -7.62 -3.50
N ILE A 124 9.57 -7.40 -3.48
CA ILE A 124 8.83 -6.89 -4.65
C ILE A 124 9.42 -5.57 -5.15
N SER A 125 9.85 -4.67 -4.25
CA SER A 125 10.46 -3.40 -4.65
C SER A 125 11.74 -3.60 -5.46
N TYR A 126 12.53 -4.63 -5.14
CA TYR A 126 13.71 -5.01 -5.91
C TYR A 126 13.36 -5.64 -7.25
N VAL A 127 12.30 -6.46 -7.32
CA VAL A 127 11.77 -6.97 -8.60
C VAL A 127 11.30 -5.83 -9.49
N LEU A 128 10.60 -4.84 -8.94
CA LEU A 128 10.19 -3.64 -9.67
C LEU A 128 11.40 -2.89 -10.23
N LEU A 129 12.45 -2.71 -9.44
CA LEU A 129 13.68 -2.06 -9.89
C LEU A 129 14.41 -2.88 -10.97
N ALA A 130 14.49 -4.20 -10.80
CA ALA A 130 15.10 -5.10 -11.77
C ALA A 130 14.34 -5.04 -13.11
N GLU A 131 13.01 -5.05 -13.06
CA GLU A 131 12.15 -4.93 -14.25
C GLU A 131 12.34 -3.57 -14.94
N ARG A 132 12.43 -2.46 -14.20
CA ARG A 132 12.76 -1.13 -14.75
C ARG A 132 14.18 -1.05 -15.32
N THR A 133 15.13 -1.73 -14.70
CA THR A 133 16.52 -1.81 -15.18
C THR A 133 16.57 -2.59 -16.49
N LEU A 134 15.87 -3.72 -16.56
CA LEU A 134 15.77 -4.54 -17.76
C LEU A 134 15.08 -3.78 -18.90
N ALA A 135 13.98 -3.06 -18.62
CA ALA A 135 13.34 -2.17 -19.59
C ALA A 135 14.25 -1.04 -20.08
N THR A 136 15.20 -0.58 -19.24
CA THR A 136 16.19 0.45 -19.61
C THR A 136 17.34 -0.11 -20.46
N VAL A 137 17.84 -1.29 -20.10
CA VAL A 137 18.94 -1.97 -20.83
C VAL A 137 18.45 -2.52 -22.16
N MET A 138 17.30 -3.20 -22.16
CA MET A 138 16.72 -3.88 -23.32
C MET A 138 15.61 -3.09 -24.01
N PHE A 139 15.60 -1.75 -23.89
CA PHE A 139 14.48 -0.91 -24.38
C PHE A 139 14.05 -1.24 -25.81
N ARG A 140 14.99 -1.61 -26.71
CA ARG A 140 14.70 -1.97 -28.11
C ARG A 140 13.82 -3.21 -28.28
N ASN A 141 14.02 -4.23 -27.44
CA ASN A 141 13.37 -5.53 -27.59
C ASN A 141 12.39 -5.82 -26.44
N TYR A 142 12.26 -4.90 -25.47
CA TYR A 142 11.55 -5.16 -24.22
C TYR A 142 10.11 -5.63 -24.43
N GLU A 143 9.37 -4.98 -25.34
CA GLU A 143 7.97 -5.33 -25.65
C GLU A 143 7.80 -6.74 -26.22
N GLN A 144 8.85 -7.34 -26.79
CA GLN A 144 8.79 -8.70 -27.34
C GLN A 144 8.86 -9.79 -26.25
N TYR A 145 9.17 -9.41 -25.01
CA TYR A 145 9.38 -10.34 -23.89
C TYR A 145 8.24 -10.33 -22.86
N ASP A 146 6.98 -10.18 -23.28
CA ASP A 146 5.81 -10.34 -22.39
C ASP A 146 5.53 -11.82 -22.06
N LYS A 147 6.46 -12.47 -21.35
CA LYS A 147 6.35 -13.89 -20.97
C LYS A 147 5.81 -14.03 -19.56
N VAL A 148 4.59 -14.57 -19.45
CA VAL A 148 3.90 -14.86 -18.17
C VAL A 148 4.76 -15.69 -17.20
N TYR A 149 5.58 -16.61 -17.69
CA TYR A 149 6.46 -17.45 -16.85
C TYR A 149 7.47 -16.65 -16.03
N LEU A 150 7.89 -15.46 -16.51
CA LEU A 150 8.76 -14.58 -15.72
C LEU A 150 8.03 -14.10 -14.45
N ASN A 151 6.73 -13.85 -14.54
CA ASN A 151 5.93 -13.42 -13.40
C ASN A 151 5.82 -14.49 -12.33
N ILE A 152 5.56 -15.73 -12.74
CA ILE A 152 5.51 -16.88 -11.83
C ILE A 152 6.89 -17.11 -11.20
N GLY A 153 7.94 -17.06 -12.00
CA GLY A 153 9.31 -17.29 -11.54
C GLY A 153 9.76 -16.33 -10.45
N TRP A 154 9.56 -15.01 -10.63
CA TRP A 154 9.98 -14.06 -9.60
C TRP A 154 9.11 -14.15 -8.34
N ILE A 155 7.82 -14.47 -8.44
CA ILE A 155 6.96 -14.66 -7.26
C ILE A 155 7.49 -15.82 -6.40
N ILE A 156 7.85 -16.96 -7.02
CA ILE A 156 8.42 -18.11 -6.31
C ILE A 156 9.71 -17.70 -5.59
N VAL A 157 10.64 -17.06 -6.31
CA VAL A 157 11.92 -16.63 -5.74
C VAL A 157 11.72 -15.68 -4.56
N VAL A 158 10.86 -14.67 -4.72
CA VAL A 158 10.57 -13.69 -3.67
C VAL A 158 9.88 -14.34 -2.47
N SER A 159 8.94 -15.26 -2.68
CA SER A 159 8.32 -16.04 -1.61
C SER A 159 9.34 -16.87 -0.84
N CYS A 160 10.22 -17.60 -1.52
CA CYS A 160 11.27 -18.38 -0.88
C CYS A 160 12.21 -17.50 -0.05
N LEU A 161 12.68 -16.37 -0.60
CA LEU A 161 13.55 -15.44 0.13
C LEU A 161 12.86 -14.85 1.36
N SER A 162 11.57 -14.50 1.24
CA SER A 162 10.79 -13.97 2.36
C SER A 162 10.62 -14.99 3.47
N TYR A 163 10.40 -16.26 3.10
CA TYR A 163 10.29 -17.36 4.04
C TYR A 163 11.62 -17.63 4.76
N VAL A 164 12.76 -17.58 4.05
CA VAL A 164 14.08 -17.70 4.67
C VAL A 164 14.28 -16.60 5.72
N VAL A 165 13.98 -15.34 5.38
CA VAL A 165 14.10 -14.22 6.33
C VAL A 165 13.16 -14.40 7.53
N GLN A 166 11.93 -14.85 7.32
CA GLN A 166 10.97 -15.16 8.38
C GLN A 166 11.50 -16.23 9.35
N ILE A 167 12.08 -17.32 8.82
CA ILE A 167 12.72 -18.37 9.64
C ILE A 167 13.88 -17.78 10.44
N THR A 168 14.75 -16.97 9.83
CA THR A 168 15.90 -16.39 10.54
C THR A 168 15.49 -15.48 11.69
N GLN A 169 14.26 -14.96 11.70
CA GLN A 169 13.68 -14.13 12.76
C GLN A 169 12.86 -14.96 13.78
N ASP A 170 13.09 -16.28 13.84
CA ASP A 170 12.43 -17.21 14.77
C ASP A 170 10.89 -17.09 14.80
N SER A 171 10.29 -16.70 13.67
CA SER A 171 8.84 -16.47 13.52
C SER A 171 8.22 -15.47 14.51
N SER A 172 9.04 -14.75 15.28
CA SER A 172 8.62 -13.79 16.28
C SER A 172 9.16 -12.43 15.89
N ALA A 173 8.29 -11.43 15.83
CA ALA A 173 8.75 -10.07 15.55
C ALA A 173 9.65 -9.51 16.68
N HIS A 174 9.70 -10.20 17.83
CA HIS A 174 10.35 -9.76 19.05
C HIS A 174 11.63 -10.53 19.41
N ASP A 175 11.84 -11.72 18.85
CA ASP A 175 12.96 -12.57 19.24
C ASP A 175 14.12 -12.35 18.28
N PHE A 176 15.30 -12.10 18.85
CA PHE A 176 16.51 -11.78 18.09
C PHE A 176 17.53 -12.89 18.26
N ASN A 177 17.88 -13.51 17.14
CA ASN A 177 18.98 -14.46 17.07
C ASN A 177 20.18 -13.82 16.35
N ASN A 178 21.40 -14.29 16.63
CA ASN A 178 22.61 -13.85 15.93
C ASN A 178 22.49 -14.01 14.39
N LEU A 179 21.64 -14.92 13.92
CA LEU A 179 21.32 -15.11 12.51
C LEU A 179 20.49 -13.98 11.89
N THR A 180 19.76 -13.19 12.69
CA THR A 180 18.99 -12.02 12.21
C THR A 180 19.87 -10.86 11.78
N LEU A 181 21.03 -10.69 12.41
CA LEU A 181 21.91 -9.54 12.16
C LEU A 181 22.46 -9.54 10.71
N PRO A 182 23.02 -10.65 10.18
CA PRO A 182 23.44 -10.70 8.78
C PRO A 182 22.30 -10.41 7.80
N SER A 183 21.08 -10.93 8.02
CA SER A 183 19.96 -10.71 7.11
C SER A 183 19.52 -9.23 7.10
N ILE A 184 19.53 -8.58 8.27
CA ILE A 184 19.32 -7.12 8.39
C ILE A 184 20.34 -6.33 7.57
N ILE A 185 21.63 -6.63 7.76
CA ILE A 185 22.72 -5.92 7.07
C ILE A 185 22.60 -6.11 5.55
N VAL A 186 22.33 -7.33 5.09
CA VAL A 186 22.16 -7.64 3.66
C VAL A 186 20.96 -6.89 3.08
N ILE A 187 19.80 -6.89 3.75
CA ILE A 187 18.62 -6.19 3.24
C ILE A 187 18.84 -4.68 3.21
N PHE A 188 19.51 -4.12 4.21
CA PHE A 188 19.86 -2.70 4.22
C PHE A 188 20.84 -2.34 3.08
N ALA A 189 21.88 -3.15 2.89
CA ALA A 189 22.84 -2.96 1.79
C ALA A 189 22.17 -3.06 0.41
N LEU A 190 21.25 -4.02 0.23
CA LEU A 190 20.44 -4.15 -0.98
C LEU A 190 19.56 -2.92 -1.21
N GLN A 191 18.99 -2.33 -0.16
CA GLN A 191 18.20 -1.10 -0.28
C GLN A 191 19.05 0.10 -0.70
N CYS A 192 20.27 0.24 -0.15
CA CYS A 192 21.21 1.26 -0.61
C CYS A 192 21.58 1.06 -2.09
N ALA A 193 21.89 -0.17 -2.49
CA ALA A 193 22.18 -0.51 -3.88
C ALA A 193 20.99 -0.22 -4.80
N ALA A 194 19.76 -0.48 -4.34
CA ALA A 194 18.55 -0.21 -5.10
C ALA A 194 18.36 1.29 -5.39
N ILE A 195 18.64 2.17 -4.42
CA ILE A 195 18.58 3.63 -4.63
C ILE A 195 19.63 4.08 -5.65
N LEU A 196 20.86 3.57 -5.53
CA LEU A 196 21.93 3.89 -6.47
C LEU A 196 21.60 3.45 -7.89
N LEU A 197 21.08 2.24 -8.06
CA LEU A 197 20.62 1.71 -9.35
C LEU A 197 19.45 2.52 -9.92
N LEU A 198 18.50 2.94 -9.09
CA LEU A 198 17.39 3.81 -9.52
C LEU A 198 17.91 5.14 -10.07
N LEU A 199 18.85 5.77 -9.34
CA LEU A 199 19.47 7.03 -9.76
C LEU A 199 20.30 6.84 -11.05
N GLN A 200 21.07 5.76 -11.12
CA GLN A 200 21.85 5.40 -12.31
C GLN A 200 20.94 5.22 -13.53
N ASN A 201 19.85 4.45 -13.40
CA ASN A 201 18.87 4.25 -14.47
C ASN A 201 18.24 5.58 -14.92
N TYR A 202 17.91 6.47 -13.98
CA TYR A 202 17.38 7.79 -14.28
C TYR A 202 18.37 8.65 -15.08
N ILE A 203 19.62 8.73 -14.62
CA ILE A 203 20.69 9.50 -15.29
C ILE A 203 20.98 8.92 -16.68
N GLN A 204 21.10 7.59 -16.79
CA GLN A 204 21.35 6.92 -18.07
C GLN A 204 20.24 7.19 -19.08
N ASN A 205 18.97 7.06 -18.66
CA ASN A 205 17.83 7.31 -19.54
C ASN A 205 17.77 8.77 -19.99
N LYS A 206 17.98 9.73 -19.07
CA LYS A 206 18.02 11.16 -19.39
C LYS A 206 19.16 11.52 -20.34
N THR A 207 20.34 10.94 -20.12
CA THR A 207 21.52 11.15 -20.99
C THR A 207 21.28 10.60 -22.39
N ARG A 208 20.69 9.40 -22.51
CA ARG A 208 20.32 8.82 -23.80
C ARG A 208 19.25 9.67 -24.50
N TYR A 209 18.30 10.24 -23.77
CA TYR A 209 17.21 11.03 -24.34
C TYR A 209 17.70 12.36 -24.92
N ASN A 210 18.64 13.01 -24.24
CA ASN A 210 19.23 14.27 -24.68
C ASN A 210 20.38 14.10 -25.69
N GLY A 211 20.86 12.87 -25.89
CA GLY A 211 22.00 12.60 -26.77
C GLY A 211 21.69 12.86 -28.25
N SER A 212 22.73 13.13 -29.04
CA SER A 212 22.64 13.41 -30.48
C SER A 212 22.36 12.17 -31.35
N LYS A 213 22.28 10.97 -30.76
CA LYS A 213 22.00 9.74 -31.51
C LYS A 213 20.58 9.79 -32.11
N ILE A 214 20.48 9.45 -33.40
CA ILE A 214 19.20 9.34 -34.11
C ILE A 214 18.52 8.04 -33.66
N PHE A 215 17.50 8.18 -32.81
CA PHE A 215 16.63 7.09 -32.38
C PHE A 215 15.36 7.06 -33.22
N THR A 216 14.80 5.86 -33.43
CA THR A 216 13.48 5.73 -34.04
C THR A 216 12.41 6.35 -33.13
N LEU A 217 11.26 6.74 -33.70
CA LEU A 217 10.15 7.33 -32.94
C LEU A 217 9.72 6.42 -31.77
N MET A 218 9.64 5.11 -32.03
CA MET A 218 9.32 4.09 -31.03
C MET A 218 10.31 4.06 -29.87
N GLN A 219 11.61 4.08 -30.18
CA GLN A 219 12.68 4.10 -29.17
C GLN A 219 12.64 5.37 -28.31
N ARG A 220 12.34 6.52 -28.91
CA ARG A 220 12.17 7.78 -28.17
C ARG A 220 10.95 7.74 -27.26
N PHE A 221 9.85 7.16 -27.73
CA PHE A 221 8.65 6.96 -26.93
C PHE A 221 8.93 6.09 -25.69
N GLN A 222 9.51 4.91 -25.88
CA GLN A 222 9.88 4.00 -24.79
C GLN A 222 10.84 4.65 -23.78
N LEU A 223 11.83 5.41 -24.26
CA LEU A 223 12.76 6.10 -23.38
C LEU A 223 12.07 7.20 -22.57
N SER A 224 11.19 7.98 -23.21
CA SER A 224 10.39 9.00 -22.52
C SER A 224 9.46 8.40 -21.48
N GLU A 225 8.89 7.22 -21.79
CA GLU A 225 8.06 6.47 -20.88
C GLU A 225 8.86 5.95 -19.68
N ASN A 226 10.03 5.36 -19.89
CA ASN A 226 10.90 4.90 -18.82
C ASN A 226 11.33 6.05 -17.88
N ILE A 227 11.68 7.22 -18.42
CA ILE A 227 12.00 8.42 -17.60
C ILE A 227 10.80 8.84 -16.76
N ARG A 228 9.62 8.90 -17.37
CA ARG A 228 8.38 9.28 -16.69
C ARG A 228 8.04 8.29 -15.59
N THR A 229 8.12 6.99 -15.87
CA THR A 229 7.83 5.93 -14.89
C THR A 229 8.83 5.94 -13.74
N LEU A 230 10.14 6.11 -14.01
CA LEU A 230 11.14 6.26 -12.95
C LEU A 230 10.85 7.47 -12.05
N LYS A 231 10.46 8.61 -12.64
CA LYS A 231 10.06 9.80 -11.87
C LYS A 231 8.82 9.55 -11.00
N GLN A 232 7.87 8.76 -11.50
CA GLN A 232 6.66 8.38 -10.75
C GLN A 232 6.95 7.38 -9.63
N LEU A 233 7.88 6.45 -9.84
CA LEU A 233 8.27 5.45 -8.85
C LEU A 233 9.23 5.98 -7.79
N GLY A 234 9.96 7.07 -8.05
CA GLY A 234 10.93 7.67 -7.13
C GLY A 234 10.38 7.85 -5.70
N PRO A 235 9.24 8.54 -5.50
CA PRO A 235 8.62 8.68 -4.18
C PRO A 235 8.31 7.34 -3.50
N THR A 236 7.85 6.35 -4.27
CA THR A 236 7.57 4.99 -3.76
C THR A 236 8.86 4.31 -3.29
N PHE A 237 9.97 4.44 -3.99
CA PHE A 237 11.27 3.91 -3.55
C PHE A 237 11.82 4.59 -2.29
N VAL A 238 11.56 5.89 -2.11
CA VAL A 238 11.89 6.59 -0.86
C VAL A 238 11.10 5.99 0.30
N LEU A 239 9.81 5.71 0.10
CA LEU A 239 8.97 5.07 1.12
C LEU A 239 9.37 3.60 1.38
N TYR A 240 9.83 2.86 0.37
CA TYR A 240 10.43 1.54 0.57
C TYR A 240 11.71 1.63 1.41
N THR A 241 12.53 2.64 1.17
CA THR A 241 13.74 2.88 1.97
C THR A 241 13.36 3.18 3.42
N LEU A 242 12.35 4.04 3.63
CA LEU A 242 11.84 4.32 4.96
C LEU A 242 11.28 3.06 5.64
N THR A 243 10.62 2.17 4.89
CA THR A 243 10.16 0.87 5.40
C THR A 243 11.32 0.01 5.92
N VAL A 244 12.38 -0.13 5.13
CA VAL A 244 13.59 -0.89 5.53
C VAL A 244 14.23 -0.27 6.76
N VAL A 245 14.35 1.07 6.81
CA VAL A 245 14.91 1.79 7.96
C VAL A 245 14.04 1.61 9.22
N LEU A 246 12.72 1.73 9.10
CA LEU A 246 11.82 1.57 10.25
C LEU A 246 11.81 0.13 10.76
N ILE A 247 11.73 -0.86 9.86
CA ILE A 247 11.68 -2.27 10.26
C ILE A 247 13.02 -2.70 10.87
N TYR A 248 14.12 -2.41 10.20
CA TYR A 248 15.41 -2.98 10.56
C TYR A 248 16.28 -2.05 11.38
N GLY A 249 16.12 -0.73 11.27
CA GLY A 249 16.79 0.23 12.14
C GLY A 249 16.33 0.11 13.59
N ILE A 250 15.01 -0.01 13.83
CA ILE A 250 14.50 -0.23 15.19
C ILE A 250 14.96 -1.60 15.72
N LYS A 251 14.93 -2.65 14.89
CA LYS A 251 15.48 -3.97 15.23
C LYS A 251 16.98 -3.94 15.54
N PHE A 252 17.76 -3.16 14.81
CA PHE A 252 19.18 -2.96 15.09
C PHE A 252 19.38 -2.34 16.47
N LEU A 253 18.60 -1.31 16.84
CA LEU A 253 18.69 -0.70 18.18
C LEU A 253 18.37 -1.71 19.31
N PHE A 254 17.45 -2.66 19.07
CA PHE A 254 17.16 -3.74 20.02
C PHE A 254 18.37 -4.68 20.22
N ILE A 255 19.05 -5.07 19.14
CA ILE A 255 20.21 -5.99 19.20
C ILE A 255 21.35 -5.42 20.06
N PHE A 256 21.59 -4.10 20.01
CA PHE A 256 22.65 -3.47 20.81
C PHE A 256 22.25 -3.21 22.27
N GLY A 257 21.11 -3.77 22.72
CA GLY A 257 20.69 -3.70 24.12
C GLY A 257 20.35 -2.29 24.57
N TRP A 258 20.04 -1.35 23.66
CA TRP A 258 19.59 -0.02 24.05
C TRP A 258 18.16 -0.04 24.63
N VAL A 259 17.42 -1.14 24.42
CA VAL A 259 16.12 -1.38 25.05
C VAL A 259 16.16 -2.75 25.72
N VAL A 260 16.52 -2.77 27.00
CA VAL A 260 16.71 -4.02 27.78
C VAL A 260 15.40 -4.51 28.42
N ASN A 261 14.38 -3.67 28.51
CA ASN A 261 13.14 -3.95 29.25
C ASN A 261 11.99 -4.43 28.34
N ASP A 262 11.23 -5.42 28.80
CA ASP A 262 10.11 -6.03 28.06
C ASP A 262 9.03 -5.03 27.63
N ALA A 263 8.63 -4.11 28.52
CA ALA A 263 7.55 -3.16 28.22
C ALA A 263 7.96 -2.09 27.19
N PRO A 264 9.09 -1.38 27.31
CA PRO A 264 9.60 -0.47 26.28
C PRO A 264 9.77 -1.12 24.91
N THR A 265 10.24 -2.38 24.85
CA THR A 265 10.37 -3.11 23.58
C THR A 265 9.02 -3.34 22.91
N LYS A 266 7.99 -3.69 23.68
CA LYS A 266 6.63 -3.86 23.16
C LYS A 266 6.04 -2.54 22.66
N ILE A 267 6.23 -1.44 23.39
CA ILE A 267 5.77 -0.10 22.95
C ILE A 267 6.50 0.36 21.70
N ALA A 268 7.82 0.20 21.64
CA ALA A 268 8.61 0.52 20.47
C ALA A 268 8.16 -0.31 19.25
N PHE A 269 7.80 -1.59 19.46
CA PHE A 269 7.20 -2.40 18.41
C PHE A 269 5.83 -1.88 17.96
N MET A 270 4.95 -1.48 18.88
CA MET A 270 3.65 -0.88 18.54
C MET A 270 3.80 0.43 17.74
N PHE A 271 4.73 1.28 18.18
CA PHE A 271 5.06 2.50 17.46
C PHE A 271 5.62 2.19 16.07
N GLN A 272 6.49 1.19 15.95
CA GLN A 272 7.01 0.71 14.66
C GLN A 272 5.89 0.20 13.74
N THR A 273 4.96 -0.61 14.24
CA THR A 273 3.85 -1.16 13.44
C THR A 273 2.91 -0.05 12.98
N LEU A 274 2.64 0.94 13.83
CA LEU A 274 1.85 2.13 13.49
C LEU A 274 2.54 2.97 12.40
N LEU A 275 3.82 3.29 12.57
CA LEU A 275 4.59 4.02 11.56
C LEU A 275 4.65 3.25 10.24
N LEU A 276 4.86 1.94 10.30
CA LEU A 276 4.88 1.10 9.11
C LEU A 276 3.54 1.13 8.38
N ALA A 277 2.41 1.02 9.10
CA ALA A 277 1.09 1.13 8.49
C ALA A 277 0.89 2.49 7.79
N GLY A 278 1.39 3.58 8.38
CA GLY A 278 1.41 4.91 7.73
C GLY A 278 2.24 4.94 6.45
N VAL A 279 3.43 4.32 6.45
CA VAL A 279 4.26 4.19 5.23
C VAL A 279 3.60 3.30 4.18
N ASN A 280 2.87 2.26 4.59
CA ASN A 280 2.15 1.36 3.71
C ASN A 280 1.02 2.09 2.98
N ILE A 281 0.24 2.90 3.72
CA ILE A 281 -0.72 3.83 3.15
C ILE A 281 -0.03 4.78 2.17
N GLY A 282 1.12 5.34 2.55
CA GLY A 282 1.91 6.22 1.69
C GLY A 282 2.29 5.56 0.37
N ILE A 283 2.80 4.33 0.39
CA ILE A 283 3.22 3.57 -0.79
C ILE A 283 2.04 3.34 -1.75
N GLU A 284 0.89 2.93 -1.22
CA GLU A 284 -0.31 2.71 -2.04
C GLU A 284 -0.83 4.03 -2.63
N LEU A 285 -0.84 5.10 -1.83
CA LEU A 285 -1.23 6.43 -2.30
C LEU A 285 -0.26 7.00 -3.34
N THR A 286 1.06 6.79 -3.22
CA THR A 286 2.01 7.26 -4.23
C THR A 286 1.79 6.55 -5.56
N VAL A 287 1.54 5.23 -5.55
CA VAL A 287 1.19 4.46 -6.76
C VAL A 287 -0.07 5.03 -7.43
N ILE A 288 -1.15 5.28 -6.68
CA ILE A 288 -2.39 5.83 -7.22
C ILE A 288 -2.20 7.26 -7.75
N THR A 289 -1.56 8.13 -6.97
CA THR A 289 -1.49 9.58 -7.25
C THR A 289 -0.49 9.92 -8.36
N HIS A 290 0.63 9.20 -8.43
CA HIS A 290 1.70 9.50 -9.40
C HIS A 290 1.44 8.82 -10.74
N HIS A 291 0.67 7.73 -10.78
CA HIS A 291 0.27 7.12 -12.04
C HIS A 291 -0.95 7.84 -12.65
N PRO A 292 -0.81 8.56 -13.78
CA PRO A 292 -1.82 9.49 -14.28
C PRO A 292 -3.15 8.80 -14.63
N MET A 293 -3.08 7.55 -15.11
CA MET A 293 -4.27 6.77 -15.43
C MET A 293 -4.99 6.25 -14.19
N LEU A 294 -4.24 5.81 -13.17
CA LEU A 294 -4.84 5.34 -11.91
C LEU A 294 -5.46 6.53 -11.18
N LYS A 295 -4.76 7.67 -11.11
CA LYS A 295 -5.30 8.93 -10.58
C LYS A 295 -6.63 9.32 -11.23
N ARG A 296 -6.72 9.33 -12.56
CA ARG A 296 -7.96 9.67 -13.29
C ARG A 296 -9.10 8.69 -12.95
N LYS A 297 -8.82 7.39 -12.90
CA LYS A 297 -9.81 6.37 -12.53
C LYS A 297 -10.25 6.52 -11.08
N ALA A 298 -9.33 6.73 -10.17
CA ALA A 298 -9.59 6.96 -8.76
C ALA A 298 -10.50 8.18 -8.55
N ILE A 299 -10.17 9.32 -9.18
CA ILE A 299 -10.99 10.54 -9.11
C ILE A 299 -12.40 10.28 -9.65
N LYS A 300 -12.54 9.62 -10.81
CA LYS A 300 -13.86 9.29 -11.37
C LYS A 300 -14.68 8.41 -10.42
N TRP A 301 -14.04 7.41 -9.80
CA TRP A 301 -14.71 6.51 -8.87
C TRP A 301 -15.14 7.23 -7.59
N ILE A 302 -14.28 8.06 -7.02
CA ILE A 302 -14.60 8.90 -5.85
C ILE A 302 -15.75 9.87 -6.18
N LEU A 303 -15.72 10.54 -7.32
CA LEU A 303 -16.79 11.44 -7.75
C LEU A 303 -18.12 10.69 -7.93
N HIS A 304 -18.08 9.46 -8.45
CA HIS A 304 -19.26 8.62 -8.58
C HIS A 304 -19.83 8.21 -7.21
N LEU A 305 -18.97 7.84 -6.26
CA LEU A 305 -19.38 7.50 -4.90
C LEU A 305 -19.98 8.70 -4.17
N VAL A 306 -19.36 9.89 -4.30
CA VAL A 306 -19.92 11.15 -3.76
C VAL A 306 -21.28 11.47 -4.39
N LYS A 307 -21.43 11.24 -5.71
CA LYS A 307 -22.72 11.44 -6.39
C LYS A 307 -23.78 10.49 -5.84
N LEU A 308 -23.47 9.20 -5.68
CA LEU A 308 -24.39 8.21 -5.09
C LEU A 308 -24.82 8.59 -3.67
N LEU A 309 -23.88 9.05 -2.83
CA LEU A 309 -24.19 9.53 -1.48
C LEU A 309 -25.09 10.78 -1.48
N ARG A 310 -24.97 11.65 -2.50
CA ARG A 310 -25.85 12.81 -2.67
C ARG A 310 -27.24 12.43 -3.18
N THR A 311 -27.35 11.49 -4.12
CA THR A 311 -28.65 11.06 -4.67
C THR A 311 -29.50 10.32 -3.62
N ASN A 312 -28.86 9.62 -2.69
CA ASN A 312 -29.54 8.96 -1.57
C ASN A 312 -29.92 9.91 -0.43
N ARG A 313 -29.55 11.20 -0.52
CA ARG A 313 -30.10 12.22 0.36
C ARG A 313 -31.50 12.50 -0.17
N VAL A 314 -32.48 11.79 0.40
CA VAL A 314 -33.93 11.92 0.15
C VAL A 314 -34.21 13.37 -0.19
N ALA A 315 -34.43 13.62 -1.48
CA ALA A 315 -34.99 14.88 -1.91
C ALA A 315 -36.35 14.93 -1.22
N ASP A 316 -36.58 15.94 -0.38
CA ASP A 316 -37.92 16.39 -0.09
C ASP A 316 -38.59 16.65 -1.45
N GLU A 317 -39.34 15.66 -1.94
CA GLU A 317 -39.99 15.63 -3.26
C GLU A 317 -40.97 16.79 -3.46
N GLN A 318 -41.19 17.62 -2.45
CA GLN A 318 -42.15 18.72 -2.49
C GLN A 318 -41.58 20.05 -3.00
N ASN A 319 -40.26 20.18 -3.23
CA ASN A 319 -39.67 21.47 -3.64
C ASN A 319 -38.65 21.39 -4.79
N LEU A 320 -38.76 20.42 -5.69
CA LEU A 320 -37.97 20.43 -6.93
C LEU A 320 -38.63 21.37 -7.95
N PRO A 321 -38.05 22.54 -8.26
CA PRO A 321 -38.51 23.35 -9.37
C PRO A 321 -38.42 22.52 -10.64
N SER A 322 -39.45 22.57 -11.47
CA SER A 322 -39.46 22.02 -12.83
C SER A 322 -38.31 22.64 -13.63
N GLU A 323 -37.12 22.05 -13.56
CA GLU A 323 -35.98 22.45 -14.37
C GLU A 323 -36.21 21.96 -15.80
N LYS A 324 -36.64 22.89 -16.66
CA LYS A 324 -36.69 22.66 -18.10
C LYS A 324 -35.28 22.31 -18.60
N PRO A 325 -35.15 21.31 -19.49
CA PRO A 325 -33.85 20.92 -20.03
C PRO A 325 -33.15 22.12 -20.69
N LYS A 326 -31.85 22.29 -20.45
CA LYS A 326 -31.02 23.35 -21.04
C LYS A 326 -30.02 22.73 -22.03
N ASN A 327 -29.73 23.43 -23.12
CA ASN A 327 -28.75 23.01 -24.13
C ASN A 327 -27.30 23.10 -23.59
N LEU A 328 -26.34 22.64 -24.39
CA LEU A 328 -24.90 22.67 -24.04
C LEU A 328 -24.34 24.08 -23.74
N PHE A 329 -25.07 25.13 -24.09
CA PHE A 329 -24.72 26.53 -23.85
C PHE A 329 -25.60 27.20 -22.76
N GLY A 330 -26.39 26.42 -22.03
CA GLY A 330 -27.21 26.92 -20.91
C GLY A 330 -28.54 27.56 -21.28
N GLY A 331 -28.93 27.62 -22.56
CA GLY A 331 -30.24 28.11 -23.00
C GLY A 331 -31.33 27.04 -22.92
N GLU A 332 -32.60 27.40 -22.74
CA GLU A 332 -33.71 26.41 -22.72
C GLU A 332 -33.73 25.60 -24.02
N LEU A 333 -33.82 24.26 -23.89
CA LEU A 333 -33.98 23.36 -25.04
C LEU A 333 -35.38 23.59 -25.61
N ILE A 334 -35.46 24.38 -26.68
CA ILE A 334 -36.69 24.53 -27.47
C ILE A 334 -36.93 23.19 -28.18
N LEU A 335 -37.57 22.25 -27.47
CA LEU A 335 -38.15 21.03 -28.01
C LEU A 335 -39.40 21.41 -28.80
N LYS A 336 -39.18 21.89 -30.03
CA LYS A 336 -40.09 21.78 -31.19
C LYS A 336 -39.56 22.68 -32.30
N ASN A 337 -38.67 22.11 -33.11
CA ASN A 337 -38.57 22.55 -34.50
C ASN A 337 -38.83 21.31 -35.34
N GLN A 338 -40.04 21.18 -35.89
CA GLN A 338 -40.45 20.10 -36.81
C GLN A 338 -39.41 19.84 -37.92
N LYS A 339 -38.64 20.88 -38.29
CA LYS A 339 -37.55 20.80 -39.26
C LYS A 339 -36.39 19.88 -38.85
N GLN A 340 -36.14 19.70 -37.55
CA GLN A 340 -35.07 18.78 -37.10
C GLN A 340 -35.49 17.31 -37.27
N ASP A 341 -36.75 16.99 -36.99
CA ASP A 341 -37.27 15.63 -37.22
C ASP A 341 -37.32 15.29 -38.72
N GLU A 342 -37.64 16.28 -39.57
CA GLU A 342 -37.53 16.13 -41.03
C GLU A 342 -36.08 15.94 -41.49
N TYR A 343 -35.12 16.68 -40.91
CA TYR A 343 -33.70 16.54 -41.23
C TYR A 343 -33.14 15.16 -40.85
N PHE A 344 -33.51 14.63 -39.68
CA PHE A 344 -33.11 13.29 -39.28
C PHE A 344 -33.82 12.20 -40.09
N LYS A 345 -35.09 12.37 -40.47
CA LYS A 345 -35.75 11.47 -41.43
C LYS A 345 -35.07 11.47 -42.79
N MET A 346 -34.65 12.64 -43.28
CA MET A 346 -33.95 12.77 -44.55
C MET A 346 -32.59 12.06 -44.52
N LEU A 347 -31.83 12.20 -43.43
CA LEU A 347 -30.56 11.47 -43.25
C LEU A 347 -30.76 9.95 -43.23
N THR A 348 -31.79 9.45 -42.54
CA THR A 348 -32.08 8.00 -42.49
C THR A 348 -32.46 7.44 -43.86
N ASN A 349 -33.22 8.20 -44.66
CA ASN A 349 -33.60 7.81 -46.02
C ASN A 349 -32.44 7.88 -47.03
N THR A 350 -31.36 8.61 -46.73
CA THR A 350 -30.18 8.70 -47.61
C THR A 350 -29.17 7.57 -47.32
N TRP A 351 -29.34 6.86 -46.21
CA TRP A 351 -28.43 5.81 -45.77
C TRP A 351 -28.89 4.40 -46.15
N HIS A 352 -30.10 4.26 -46.70
CA HIS A 352 -30.61 3.05 -47.34
C HIS A 352 -30.64 3.27 -48.85
#